data_AF-A0A6H1X153-F1
#
_entry.id   AF-A0A6H1X153-F1
#
_cell.length_a   1.000
_cell.length_b   1.000
_cell.length_c   1.000
_cell.angle_alpha   90.00
_cell.angle_beta   90.00
_cell.angle_gamma   90.00
#
_symmetry.space_group_name_H-M   'P 1'
#
loop_
_entity.id
_entity.type
_entity.pdbx_description
1 polymer ?
#
loop_
_entity_poly.entity_id
_entity_poly.type
_entity_poly.pdbx_seq_one_letter_code
_entity_poly.pdbx_strand_id
1 'polypeptide(L)' 'MDITLILKVAGVGILISVLNMILDKADRKDWSTFTTLAGVIIVLGIVLTEISDLFNTVRTMFQLY' A
#
# COMPACT_ATOMS: atom_id res chain seq x y z
N MET A 1 16.11 7.98 -6.08
CA MET A 1 14.83 7.28 -6.26
C MET A 1 14.95 5.98 -5.53
N ASP A 2 14.58 5.99 -4.25
CA ASP A 2 14.84 4.90 -3.33
C ASP A 2 14.05 3.64 -3.74
N ILE A 3 14.79 2.62 -4.17
CA ILE A 3 14.30 1.24 -4.40
C ILE A 3 13.47 0.73 -3.21
N THR A 4 13.71 1.28 -2.02
CA THR A 4 12.95 1.05 -0.79
C THR A 4 11.43 1.21 -0.97
N LEU A 5 10.96 2.21 -1.73
CA LEU A 5 9.52 2.41 -1.95
C LEU A 5 8.92 1.27 -2.79
N ILE A 6 9.58 0.94 -3.90
CA ILE A 6 9.17 -0.13 -4.81
C ILE A 6 9.17 -1.48 -4.06
N LEU A 7 10.21 -1.75 -3.26
CA LEU A 7 10.29 -2.94 -2.41
C LEU A 7 9.17 -2.99 -1.37
N LYS A 8 8.80 -1.85 -0.77
CA LYS A 8 7.69 -1.76 0.20
C LYS A 8 6.36 -2.15 -0.45
N VAL A 9 6.06 -1.57 -1.61
CA VAL A 9 4.81 -1.86 -2.34
C VAL A 9 4.78 -3.29 -2.87
N ALA A 10 5.90 -3.78 -3.42
CA ALA A 10 6.03 -5.15 -3.88
C ALA A 10 5.87 -6.17 -2.73
N GLY A 11 6.47 -5.91 -1.57
CA GLY A 11 6.35 -6.75 -0.38
C GLY A 11 4.91 -6.87 0.11
N VAL A 12 4.18 -5.75 0.14
CA VAL A 12 2.74 -5.73 0.46
C VAL A 12 1.95 -6.56 -0.56
N GLY A 13 2.22 -6.40 -1.86
CA GLY A 13 1.57 -7.16 -2.92
C GLY A 13 1.78 -8.68 -2.82
N ILE A 14 3.01 -9.12 -2.50
CA ILE A 14 3.32 -10.53 -2.26
C ILE A 14 2.54 -11.06 -1.05
N LEU A 15 2.53 -10.32 0.07
CA LEU A 15 1.80 -10.73 1.27
C LEU A 15 0.30 -10.89 1.03
N ILE A 16 -0.34 -9.93 0.36
CA ILE A 16 -1.77 -10.00 0.02
C ILE A 16 -2.05 -11.22 -0.86
N SER A 17 -1.20 -11.47 -1.87
CA SER A 17 -1.34 -12.60 -2.79
C SER A 17 -1.26 -13.94 -2.06
N VAL A 18 -0.30 -14.06 -1.13
CA VAL A 18 -0.14 -15.28 -0.31
C VAL A 18 -1.36 -15.46 0.62
N LEU A 19 -1.86 -14.38 1.24
CA LEU A 19 -3.06 -14.44 2.08
C LEU A 19 -4.28 -14.89 1.28
N ASN A 20 -4.55 -14.30 0.12
CA ASN A 20 -5.64 -14.72 -0.76
C ASN A 20 -5.53 -16.19 -1.14
N MET A 21 -4.32 -16.67 -1.50
CA MET A 21 -4.09 -18.08 -1.84
C MET A 21 -4.41 -19.03 -0.67
N ILE A 22 -4.12 -18.62 0.57
CA ILE A 22 -4.43 -19.41 1.76
C ILE A 22 -5.94 -19.38 2.05
N LEU A 23 -6.59 -18.22 1.94
CA LEU A 23 -8.04 -18.06 2.16
C LEU A 23 -8.87 -18.85 1.14
N ASP A 24 -8.44 -18.86 -0.12
CA ASP A 24 -9.08 -19.65 -1.17
C ASP A 24 -8.94 -21.15 -0.90
N LYS A 25 -7.78 -21.60 -0.40
CA LYS A 25 -7.57 -23.00 0.02
C LYS A 25 -8.36 -23.38 1.28
N ALA A 26 -8.69 -22.41 2.12
CA ALA A 26 -9.47 -22.61 3.33
C ALA A 26 -11.00 -22.64 3.08
N ASP A 27 -11.44 -22.59 1.81
CA ASP A 27 -12.84 -22.51 1.39
C ASP A 27 -13.60 -21.28 1.94
N ARG A 28 -12.84 -20.21 2.27
CA ARG A 28 -13.35 -18.93 2.80
C ARG A 28 -13.29 -17.84 1.73
N LYS A 29 -13.87 -18.10 0.56
CA LYS A 29 -13.86 -17.18 -0.59
C LYS A 29 -14.41 -15.78 -0.29
N ASP A 30 -15.38 -15.68 0.62
CA ASP A 30 -15.92 -14.38 1.02
C ASP A 30 -14.84 -13.47 1.62
N TRP A 31 -13.92 -14.03 2.39
CA TRP A 31 -12.84 -13.28 3.03
C TRP A 31 -11.74 -12.88 2.04
N SER A 32 -11.49 -13.69 1.00
CA SER A 32 -10.49 -13.42 -0.04
C SER A 32 -10.77 -12.09 -0.75
N THR A 33 -12.04 -11.83 -1.06
CA THR A 33 -12.44 -10.55 -1.68
C THR A 33 -12.16 -9.36 -0.76
N PHE A 34 -12.46 -9.48 0.54
CA PHE A 34 -12.18 -8.43 1.52
C PHE A 34 -10.67 -8.21 1.74
N THR A 35 -9.87 -9.26 1.73
CA THR A 35 -8.40 -9.17 1.81
C THR A 35 -7.81 -8.44 0.61
N THR A 36 -8.32 -8.70 -0.59
CA THR A 36 -7.89 -7.99 -1.80
C THR A 36 -8.21 -6.49 -1.72
N LEU A 37 -9.42 -6.15 -1.26
CA LEU A 37 -9.84 -4.76 -1.06
C LEU A 37 -8.98 -4.04 0.01
N ALA A 38 -8.75 -4.69 1.15
CA ALA A 38 -7.85 -4.17 2.18
C ALA A 38 -6.44 -3.93 1.63
N GLY A 39 -5.96 -4.84 0.78
CA GLY A 39 -4.69 -4.69 0.08
C GLY A 39 -4.60 -3.42 -0.77
N VAL A 40 -5.64 -3.13 -1.55
CA VAL A 40 -5.72 -1.89 -2.34
C VAL A 40 -5.69 -0.66 -1.44
N ILE A 41 -6.45 -0.66 -0.33
CA ILE A 41 -6.50 0.47 0.61
C ILE A 41 -5.11 0.72 1.23
N ILE A 42 -4.37 -0.32 1.60
CA ILE A 42 -3.01 -0.19 2.15
C ILE A 42 -2.07 0.46 1.13
N VAL A 43 -2.11 0.01 -0.13
CA VAL A 43 -1.27 0.58 -1.19
C VAL A 43 -1.62 2.05 -1.43
N LEU A 44 -2.90 2.40 -1.46
CA LEU A 44 -3.34 3.79 -1.55
C LEU A 44 -2.82 4.63 -0.37
N GLY A 45 -2.84 4.09 0.84
CA GLY A 45 -2.27 4.74 2.02
C GLY A 45 -0.78 5.06 1.88
N ILE A 46 0.02 4.12 1.34
CA ILE A 46 1.44 4.34 1.07
C ILE A 46 1.63 5.49 0.09
N VAL A 47 0.83 5.53 -0.99
CA VAL A 47 0.91 6.61 -1.99
C VAL A 47 0.52 7.96 -1.40
N LEU A 48 -0.49 8.01 -0.52
CA LEU A 48 -0.91 9.25 0.14
C LEU A 48 0.19 9.84 1.02
N THR A 49 0.97 9.02 1.72
CA THR A 49 2.11 9.50 2.52
C THR A 49 3.15 10.17 1.63
N GLU A 50 3.52 9.57 0.51
CA GLU A 50 4.48 10.16 -0.44
C GLU A 50 3.98 11.48 -1.03
N ILE A 51 2.68 11.57 -1.34
CA ILE A 51 2.05 12.83 -1.78
C ILE A 51 2.12 13.88 -0.68
N SER A 52 1.85 13.51 0.57
CA SER A 52 1.95 14.43 1.71
C SER A 52 3.37 14.93 1.92
N ASP A 53 4.37 14.06 1.78
CA ASP A 53 5.78 14.43 1.91
C ASP A 53 6.22 15.37 0.79
N LEU A 54 5.73 15.14 -0.43
CA LEU A 54 5.92 16.06 -1.54
C LEU A 54 5.29 17.42 -1.23
N PHE A 55 4.06 17.44 -0.72
CA PHE A 55 3.36 18.67 -0.36
C PHE A 55 4.05 19.43 0.76
N ASN A 56 4.54 18.72 1.78
CA ASN A 56 5.37 19.29 2.85
C ASN A 56 6.66 19.88 2.29
N THR A 57 7.34 19.17 1.39
CA THR A 57 8.56 19.66 0.72
C THR A 57 8.29 20.95 -0.04
N VAL A 58 7.18 21.01 -0.79
CA VAL A 58 6.74 22.22 -1.49
C VAL A 58 6.48 23.34 -0.48
N ARG A 59 5.71 23.09 0.58
CA ARG A 59 5.41 24.09 1.63
C ARG A 59 6.68 24.65 2.28
N THR A 60 7.65 23.79 2.57
CA THR A 60 8.96 24.18 3.13
C THR A 60 9.77 25.02 2.14
N MET A 61 9.81 24.62 0.86
CA MET A 61 10.51 25.39 -0.18
C MET A 61 9.92 26.78 -0.37
N PHE A 62 8.60 26.92 -0.25
CA PHE A 62 7.91 28.20 -0.33
C PHE A 62 7.84 28.97 0.99
N GLN A 63 8.51 28.51 2.06
CA GLN A 63 8.54 29.14 3.39
C GLN A 63 7.15 29.49 3.96
N LEU A 64 6.12 28.74 3.57
CA LEU A 64 4.76 28.88 4.10
C LEU A 64 4.72 28.23 5.48
N TYR A 65 5.35 28.84 6.49
CA TYR A 65 5.33 28.37 7.87
C TYR A 65 3.93 28.54 8.50
#